data_AF-X1N7K9-F1
#
_entry.id   AF-X1N7K9-F1
#
_cell.length_a   1.000
_cell.length_b   1.000
_cell.length_c   1.000
_cell.angle_alpha   90.00
_cell.angle_beta   90.00
_cell.angle_gamma   90.00
#
_symmetry.space_group_name_H-M   'P 1'
#
loop_
_entity.id
_entity.type
_entity.pdbx_description
1 polymer ?
#
loop_
_entity_poly.entity_id
_entity_poly.type
_entity_poly.pdbx_seq_one_letter_code
_entity_poly.pdbx_strand_id
1 'polypeptide(L)'
;SGRYSLEDFSLLEDIADRVAVSMEKEYLREQLSACQEELSVINRSSAIITSSLDIQGIFDSFVGELRKAVDVSWAAVALTGDSDLYFLALSSEIGSAWKVGERVPIKGTATEWVITHKKAMVGLEY
;
A
#
# COMPACT_ATOMS: atom_id res chain seq x y z
N SER A 1 -2.22 4.59 68.13
CA SER A 1 -2.81 3.78 67.04
C SER A 1 -3.79 4.66 66.30
N GLY A 2 -3.36 5.25 65.18
CA GLY A 2 -4.08 6.32 64.49
C GLY A 2 -5.39 5.85 63.89
N ARG A 3 -6.47 6.58 64.20
CA ARG A 3 -7.80 6.40 63.63
C ARG A 3 -7.79 6.97 62.21
N TYR A 4 -7.88 6.12 61.20
CA TYR A 4 -8.39 6.55 59.89
C TYR A 4 -9.89 6.76 60.07
N SER A 5 -10.39 7.97 59.85
CA SER A 5 -11.83 8.28 59.96
C SER A 5 -12.55 7.93 58.65
N LEU A 6 -13.88 7.86 58.69
CA LEU A 6 -14.73 7.69 57.49
C LEU A 6 -14.51 8.83 56.47
N GLU A 7 -14.07 10.01 56.89
CA GLU A 7 -13.73 11.13 56.00
C GLU A 7 -12.46 10.87 55.17
N ASP A 8 -11.47 10.14 55.71
CA ASP A 8 -10.27 9.76 54.94
C ASP A 8 -10.62 8.75 53.83
N PHE A 9 -11.61 7.89 54.09
CA PHE A 9 -12.07 6.90 53.11
C PHE A 9 -12.84 7.58 51.96
N SER A 10 -13.72 8.54 52.25
CA SER A 10 -14.45 9.26 51.21
C SER A 10 -13.53 10.15 50.36
N LEU A 11 -12.51 10.75 50.98
CA LEU A 11 -11.48 11.51 50.25
C LEU A 11 -10.66 10.62 49.32
N LEU A 12 -10.29 9.42 49.76
CA LEU A 12 -9.59 8.45 48.93
C LEU A 12 -10.46 7.92 47.79
N GLU A 13 -11.76 7.73 48.02
CA GLU A 13 -12.74 7.33 47.01
C GLU A 13 -12.91 8.42 45.93
N ASP A 14 -13.10 9.69 46.33
CA ASP A 14 -13.18 10.82 45.39
C ASP A 14 -11.90 11.01 44.56
N ILE A 15 -10.73 10.81 45.18
CA ILE A 15 -9.44 10.87 44.48
C ILE A 15 -9.30 9.68 43.53
N ALA A 16 -9.65 8.47 43.98
CA ALA A 16 -9.61 7.26 43.17
C ALA A 16 -10.51 7.38 41.93
N ASP A 17 -11.73 7.89 42.10
CA ASP A 17 -12.67 8.12 40.99
C ASP A 17 -12.13 9.14 39.99
N ARG A 18 -11.57 10.26 40.46
CA ARG A 18 -10.94 11.25 39.57
C ARG A 18 -9.73 10.70 38.83
N VAL A 19 -8.90 9.93 39.51
CA VAL A 19 -7.73 9.29 38.90
C VAL A 19 -8.17 8.24 37.88
N ALA A 20 -9.18 7.43 38.19
CA ALA A 20 -9.73 6.43 37.28
C ALA A 20 -10.26 7.06 36.00
N VAL A 21 -11.08 8.11 36.11
CA VAL A 21 -11.61 8.84 34.94
C VAL A 21 -10.49 9.50 34.13
N SER A 22 -9.48 10.08 34.80
CA SER A 22 -8.35 10.70 34.10
C SER A 22 -7.49 9.67 33.36
N MET A 23 -7.28 8.49 33.94
CA MET A 23 -6.54 7.39 33.32
C MET A 23 -7.28 6.83 32.10
N GLU A 24 -8.58 6.60 32.22
CA GLU A 24 -9.41 6.13 31.10
C GLU A 24 -9.40 7.11 29.93
N LYS A 25 -9.48 8.41 30.23
CA LYS A 25 -9.41 9.47 29.21
C LYS A 25 -8.07 9.48 28.46
N GLU A 26 -6.95 9.36 29.17
CA GLU A 26 -5.64 9.34 28.51
C GLU A 26 -5.43 8.04 27.72
N TYR A 27 -5.88 6.90 28.23
CA TYR A 27 -5.86 5.64 27.47
C TYR A 27 -6.66 5.70 26.16
N LEU A 28 -7.85 6.32 26.18
CA LEU A 28 -8.65 6.54 24.97
C LEU A 28 -7.98 7.52 24.00
N ARG A 29 -7.28 8.55 24.50
CA ARG A 29 -6.52 9.48 23.68
C ARG A 29 -5.34 8.82 22.98
N GLU A 30 -4.59 7.98 23.69
CA GLU A 30 -3.48 7.22 23.11
C GLU A 30 -3.97 6.31 21.98
N GLN A 31 -5.06 5.58 22.19
CA GLN A 31 -5.67 4.76 21.14
C GLN A 31 -6.15 5.58 19.94
N LEU A 32 -6.79 6.73 20.18
CA LEU A 32 -7.21 7.63 19.11
C LEU A 32 -6.01 8.16 18.32
N SER A 33 -4.92 8.54 19.00
CA SER A 33 -3.68 9.01 18.37
C SER A 33 -3.05 7.91 17.51
N ALA A 34 -2.98 6.68 18.01
CA ALA A 34 -2.44 5.55 17.25
C ALA A 34 -3.28 5.27 15.98
N CYS A 35 -4.61 5.28 16.11
CA CYS A 35 -5.52 5.10 14.98
C CYS A 35 -5.40 6.24 13.95
N GLN A 36 -5.24 7.49 14.41
CA GLN A 36 -5.03 8.63 13.51
C GLN A 36 -3.70 8.53 12.73
N GLU A 37 -2.64 8.06 13.39
CA GLU A 37 -1.35 7.85 12.74
C GLU A 37 -1.44 6.74 11.68
N GLU A 38 -2.09 5.62 12.00
CA GLU A 38 -2.35 4.53 11.05
C GLU A 38 -3.17 5.02 9.83
N LEU A 39 -4.27 5.75 10.07
CA LEU A 39 -5.09 6.32 8.99
C LEU A 39 -4.31 7.34 8.16
N SER A 40 -3.41 8.12 8.76
CA SER A 40 -2.55 9.07 8.05
C SER A 40 -1.59 8.35 7.11
N VAL A 41 -0.99 7.25 7.55
CA VAL A 41 -0.13 6.41 6.72
C VAL A 41 -0.93 5.79 5.57
N ILE A 42 -2.12 5.24 5.85
CA ILE A 42 -3.00 4.67 4.83
C ILE A 42 -3.41 5.72 3.79
N ASN A 43 -3.84 6.90 4.23
CA ASN A 43 -4.23 7.98 3.33
C ASN A 43 -3.06 8.48 2.49
N ARG A 44 -1.87 8.60 3.08
CA ARG A 44 -0.66 9.01 2.36
C ARG A 44 -0.25 7.96 1.32
N SER A 45 -0.24 6.68 1.68
CA SER A 45 0.01 5.58 0.73
C SER A 45 -1.02 5.56 -0.39
N SER A 46 -2.30 5.74 -0.05
CA SER A 46 -3.38 5.82 -1.03
C SER A 46 -3.21 7.02 -1.97
N ALA A 47 -2.79 8.18 -1.43
CA ALA A 47 -2.48 9.39 -2.21
C ALA A 47 -1.25 9.21 -3.11
N ILE A 48 -0.23 8.45 -2.70
CA ILE A 48 0.92 8.09 -3.54
C ILE A 48 0.51 7.12 -4.66
N ILE A 49 -0.34 6.14 -4.34
CA ILE A 49 -0.91 5.22 -5.34
C ILE A 49 -1.85 5.96 -6.29
N THR A 50 -2.55 7.01 -5.85
CA THR A 50 -3.38 7.84 -6.73
C THR A 50 -2.61 8.95 -7.42
N SER A 51 -1.46 9.42 -6.92
CA SER A 51 -0.62 10.36 -7.67
C SER A 51 0.08 9.69 -8.86
N SER A 52 0.08 8.36 -8.90
CA SER A 52 0.29 7.59 -10.13
C SER A 52 -0.90 7.67 -11.11
N LEU A 53 -1.90 8.55 -10.94
CA LEU A 53 -3.07 8.64 -11.84
C LEU A 53 -2.76 9.02 -13.29
N ASP A 54 -1.51 9.37 -13.62
CA ASP A 54 -1.08 9.43 -15.03
C ASP A 54 0.09 8.49 -15.34
N ILE A 55 0.30 7.44 -14.55
CA ILE A 55 1.30 6.43 -14.92
C ILE A 55 0.97 5.84 -16.29
N GLN A 56 -0.32 5.68 -16.60
CA GLN A 56 -0.75 5.23 -17.92
C GLN A 56 -0.40 6.24 -19.02
N GLY A 57 -0.70 7.53 -18.89
CA GLY A 57 -0.37 8.52 -19.91
C GLY A 57 1.13 8.80 -20.04
N ILE A 58 1.88 8.79 -18.93
CA ILE A 58 3.35 8.83 -18.94
C ILE A 58 3.91 7.61 -19.66
N PHE A 59 3.39 6.41 -19.36
CA PHE A 59 3.85 5.17 -19.97
C PHE A 59 3.52 5.12 -21.47
N ASP A 60 2.33 5.54 -21.88
CA ASP A 60 1.95 5.66 -23.29
C ASP A 60 2.86 6.66 -24.03
N SER A 61 3.17 7.80 -23.41
CA SER A 61 4.11 8.78 -23.98
C SER A 61 5.52 8.19 -24.13
N PHE A 62 5.99 7.47 -23.11
CA PHE A 62 7.29 6.80 -23.14
C PHE A 62 7.36 5.72 -24.22
N VAL A 63 6.36 4.84 -24.31
CA VAL A 63 6.31 3.80 -25.35
C VAL A 63 6.20 4.43 -26.73
N GLY A 64 5.45 5.54 -26.89
CA GLY A 64 5.39 6.31 -28.12
C GLY A 64 6.74 6.83 -28.60
N GLU A 65 7.58 7.33 -27.69
CA GLU A 65 8.96 7.70 -28.01
C GLU A 65 9.85 6.48 -28.29
N LEU A 66 9.72 5.42 -27.50
CA LEU A 66 10.49 4.18 -27.66
C LEU A 66 10.27 3.53 -29.03
N ARG A 67 9.03 3.57 -29.54
CA ARG A 67 8.65 3.06 -30.87
C ARG A 67 9.43 3.67 -32.03
N LYS A 68 9.96 4.89 -31.86
CA LYS A 68 10.80 5.54 -32.89
C LYS A 68 12.17 4.87 -33.04
N ALA A 69 12.63 4.14 -32.02
CA ALA A 69 13.93 3.49 -31.99
C ALA A 69 13.83 1.96 -32.08
N VAL A 70 12.74 1.37 -31.59
CA VAL A 70 12.52 -0.08 -31.54
C VAL A 70 11.10 -0.40 -31.99
N ASP A 71 10.92 -1.44 -32.79
CA ASP A 71 9.57 -1.90 -33.19
C ASP A 71 8.87 -2.58 -32.01
N VAL A 72 8.02 -1.82 -31.31
CA VAL A 72 7.33 -2.25 -30.08
C VAL A 72 5.82 -2.26 -30.32
N SER A 73 5.25 -3.44 -30.55
CA SER A 73 3.81 -3.61 -30.74
C SER A 73 3.03 -3.71 -29.42
N TRP A 74 3.69 -4.12 -28.34
CA TRP A 74 3.10 -4.29 -27.00
C TRP A 74 4.15 -4.05 -25.90
N ALA A 75 3.78 -3.32 -24.86
CA ALA A 75 4.61 -3.09 -23.68
C ALA A 75 3.74 -2.95 -22.42
N ALA A 76 4.25 -3.40 -21.27
CA ALA A 76 3.56 -3.25 -20.00
C ALA A 76 4.53 -3.07 -18.82
N VAL A 77 4.05 -2.40 -17.78
CA VAL A 77 4.65 -2.37 -16.46
C VAL A 77 3.74 -3.14 -15.52
N ALA A 78 4.29 -4.12 -14.81
CA ALA A 78 3.59 -4.92 -13.83
C ALA A 78 4.28 -4.86 -12.46
N LEU A 79 3.48 -4.80 -11.41
CA LEU A 79 3.92 -4.95 -10.03
C LEU A 79 3.81 -6.41 -9.63
N THR A 80 4.80 -6.90 -8.88
CA THR A 80 4.86 -8.29 -8.43
C THR A 80 4.37 -8.38 -6.99
N GLY A 81 3.34 -9.18 -6.73
CA GLY A 81 2.96 -9.61 -5.38
C GLY A 81 3.59 -10.96 -5.04
N ASP A 82 3.08 -11.60 -3.97
CA ASP A 82 3.60 -12.90 -3.50
C ASP A 82 3.38 -14.02 -4.52
N SER A 83 2.29 -13.97 -5.29
CA SER A 83 1.95 -14.99 -6.29
C SER A 83 1.29 -14.43 -7.56
N ASP A 84 1.09 -13.12 -7.63
CA ASP A 84 0.40 -12.44 -8.72
C ASP A 84 1.25 -11.33 -9.35
N LEU A 85 0.92 -11.02 -10.60
CA LEU A 85 1.36 -9.83 -11.32
C LEU A 85 0.16 -8.91 -11.48
N TYR A 86 0.31 -7.66 -11.07
CA TYR A 86 -0.67 -6.60 -11.25
C TYR A 86 -0.23 -5.67 -12.38
N PHE A 87 -0.99 -5.59 -13.47
CA PHE A 87 -0.67 -4.71 -14.60
C PHE A 87 -0.96 -3.25 -14.25
N LEU A 88 0.09 -2.48 -13.96
CA LEU A 88 -0.01 -1.08 -13.59
C LEU A 88 -0.23 -0.16 -14.80
N ALA A 89 0.44 -0.45 -15.91
CA ALA A 89 0.30 0.29 -17.16
C ALA A 89 0.54 -0.63 -18.35
N LEU A 90 -0.15 -0.39 -19.46
CA LEU A 90 -0.08 -1.22 -20.65
C LEU A 90 -0.30 -0.38 -21.91
N SER A 91 0.54 -0.56 -22.93
CA SER A 91 0.42 0.08 -24.24
C SER A 91 0.49 -0.99 -25.32
N SER A 92 -0.46 -1.00 -26.26
CA SER A 92 -0.50 -1.99 -27.35
C SER A 92 -1.09 -1.41 -28.63
N GLU A 93 -0.50 -1.75 -29.77
CA GLU A 93 -1.04 -1.47 -31.10
C GLU A 93 -1.90 -2.62 -31.65
N ILE A 94 -1.65 -3.84 -31.17
CA ILE A 94 -2.28 -5.08 -31.66
C ILE A 94 -3.39 -5.61 -30.74
N GLY A 95 -3.76 -4.83 -29.71
CA GLY A 95 -4.62 -5.29 -28.63
C GLY A 95 -3.86 -6.06 -27.57
N SER A 96 -4.54 -6.43 -26.48
CA SER A 96 -3.91 -7.13 -25.37
C SER A 96 -4.89 -8.12 -24.76
N ALA A 97 -4.41 -9.32 -24.43
CA ALA A 97 -5.17 -10.29 -23.65
C ALA A 97 -5.43 -9.79 -22.22
N TRP A 98 -4.56 -8.92 -21.69
CA TRP A 98 -4.64 -8.36 -20.35
C TRP A 98 -5.01 -6.88 -20.36
N LYS A 99 -5.63 -6.42 -19.28
CA LYS A 99 -6.01 -5.02 -19.07
C LYS A 99 -5.24 -4.38 -17.92
N VAL A 100 -5.14 -3.05 -17.96
CA VAL A 100 -4.67 -2.27 -16.82
C VAL A 100 -5.56 -2.56 -15.60
N GLY A 101 -4.93 -2.79 -14.45
CA GLY A 101 -5.61 -3.17 -13.21
C GLY A 101 -5.86 -4.68 -13.05
N GLU A 102 -5.57 -5.48 -14.07
CA GLU A 102 -5.75 -6.93 -14.02
C GLU A 102 -4.65 -7.61 -13.20
N ARG A 103 -5.02 -8.70 -12.50
CA ARG A 103 -4.10 -9.55 -11.76
C ARG A 103 -4.02 -10.93 -12.39
N VAL A 104 -2.81 -11.42 -12.63
CA VAL A 104 -2.57 -12.75 -13.20
C VAL A 104 -1.58 -13.55 -12.36
N PRO A 105 -1.66 -14.89 -12.31
CA PRO A 105 -0.67 -15.70 -11.61
C PRO A 105 0.74 -15.48 -12.18
N ILE A 106 1.74 -15.31 -11.30
CA ILE A 106 3.12 -15.12 -11.72
C ILE A 106 3.77 -16.42 -12.24
N LYS A 107 3.32 -17.56 -11.73
CA LYS A 107 3.90 -18.87 -12.02
C LYS A 107 3.82 -19.22 -13.51
N GLY A 108 4.95 -19.63 -14.08
CA GLY A 108 5.08 -20.00 -15.49
C GLY A 108 5.22 -18.82 -16.45
N THR A 109 5.30 -17.59 -15.95
CA THR A 109 5.49 -16.40 -16.79
C THR A 109 6.97 -16.11 -17.06
N ALA A 110 7.27 -15.40 -18.15
CA ALA A 110 8.61 -14.86 -18.37
C ALA A 110 9.08 -13.95 -17.20
N THR A 111 8.14 -13.25 -16.57
CA THR A 111 8.39 -12.40 -15.41
C THR A 111 8.86 -13.20 -14.19
N GLU A 112 8.30 -14.37 -13.91
CA GLU A 112 8.80 -15.28 -12.87
C GLU A 112 10.27 -15.63 -13.08
N TRP A 113 10.65 -15.95 -14.33
CA TRP A 113 12.03 -16.26 -14.66
C TRP A 113 12.96 -15.07 -14.43
N VAL A 114 12.56 -13.88 -14.88
CA VAL A 114 13.35 -12.63 -14.72
C VAL A 114 13.58 -12.33 -13.23
N ILE A 115 12.56 -12.45 -12.40
CA ILE A 115 12.65 -12.22 -10.94
C ILE A 115 13.57 -13.25 -10.29
N THR A 116 13.41 -14.53 -10.64
CA THR A 116 14.18 -15.63 -10.07
C THR A 116 15.67 -15.51 -10.41
N HIS A 117 15.99 -15.15 -11.65
CA HIS A 117 17.37 -15.12 -12.15
C HIS A 117 18.03 -13.74 -12.07
N LYS A 118 17.25 -12.69 -11.79
CA LYS A 118 17.69 -11.27 -11.76
C LYS A 118 18.43 -10.85 -13.03
N LYS A 119 17.97 -11.33 -14.18
CA LYS A 119 18.56 -11.08 -15.50
C LYS A 119 17.45 -10.76 -16.49
N ALA A 120 17.75 -9.85 -17.41
CA ALA A 120 16.88 -9.59 -18.55
C ALA A 120 16.73 -10.88 -19.38
N MET A 121 15.50 -11.17 -19.79
CA MET A 121 15.17 -12.25 -20.72
C MET A 121 14.87 -11.64 -22.08
N VAL A 122 15.41 -12.24 -23.13
CA VAL A 122 15.03 -11.98 -24.52
C VAL A 122 14.59 -13.31 -25.11
N GLY A 123 13.30 -13.45 -25.39
CA GLY A 123 12.75 -14.58 -26.11
C GLY A 123 12.77 -14.31 -27.61
N LEU A 124 13.04 -15.33 -28.41
CA LEU A 124 12.79 -15.30 -29.85
C LEU A 124 11.46 -16.02 -30.08
N GLU A 125 10.45 -15.29 -30.55
CA GLU A 125 9.23 -15.90 -31.09
C GLU A 125 9.57 -16.43 -32.50
N TYR A 126 9.27 -17.71 -32.74
CA TYR A 126 9.46 -18.37 -34.04
C TYR A 126 8.19 -18.32 -34.88
#